data_AF-A0A965UZR7-F1
#
_entry.id   AF-A0A965UZR7-F1
#
_cell.length_a   1.000
_cell.length_b   1.000
_cell.length_c   1.000
_cell.angle_alpha   90.00
_cell.angle_beta   90.00
_cell.angle_gamma   90.00
#
_symmetry.space_group_name_H-M   'P 1'
#
loop_
_entity.id
_entity.type
_entity.pdbx_description
1 polymer ?
#
loop_
_entity_poly.entity_id
_entity_poly.type
_entity_poly.pdbx_seq_one_letter_code
_entity_poly.pdbx_strand_id
1 'polypeptide(L)' 'MTDFHDYVLSFYGPDGIYPMGATLSLVQDATQTHIEILKLKGQKFFGDSIDREFVRDLLLTKYNLSMV' A
#
# COMPACT_ATOMS: atom_id res chain seq x y z
N MET A 1 -11.17 -2.59 -5.66
CA MET A 1 -10.22 -1.64 -5.03
C MET A 1 -10.37 -1.68 -3.52
N THR A 2 -11.59 -1.61 -2.97
CA THR A 2 -11.83 -1.78 -1.52
C THR A 2 -11.19 -3.06 -0.97
N ASP A 3 -11.38 -4.20 -1.64
CA ASP A 3 -10.79 -5.48 -1.25
C ASP A 3 -9.25 -5.45 -1.18
N PHE A 4 -8.59 -4.67 -2.05
CA PHE A 4 -7.15 -4.53 -2.01
C PHE A 4 -6.69 -3.61 -0.87
N HIS A 5 -7.43 -2.52 -0.59
CA HIS A 5 -7.10 -1.67 0.55
C HIS A 5 -7.28 -2.40 1.88
N ASP A 6 -8.35 -3.19 2.02
CA ASP A 6 -8.57 -4.03 3.19
C ASP A 6 -7.47 -5.10 3.31
N TYR A 7 -7.04 -5.67 2.18
CA TYR A 7 -5.88 -6.56 2.15
C TYR A 7 -4.61 -5.86 2.65
N VAL A 8 -4.28 -4.66 2.17
CA VAL A 8 -3.12 -3.90 2.67
C VAL A 8 -3.27 -3.56 4.17
N LEU A 9 -4.46 -3.14 4.61
CA LEU A 9 -4.74 -2.80 6.01
C LEU A 9 -4.64 -4.00 6.95
N SER A 10 -5.04 -5.20 6.50
CA SER A 10 -4.86 -6.43 7.28
C SER A 10 -3.39 -6.78 7.55
N PHE A 11 -2.46 -6.19 6.79
CA PHE A 11 -1.02 -6.32 7.06
C PHE A 11 -0.51 -5.11 7.83
N TYR A 12 -0.82 -3.89 7.40
CA TYR A 12 -0.07 -2.71 7.85
C TYR A 12 -0.89 -1.68 8.62
N GLY A 13 -2.20 -1.89 8.72
CA GLY A 13 -3.08 -1.09 9.53
C GLY A 13 -2.82 -1.27 11.03
N PRO A 14 -3.51 -0.51 11.89
CA PRO A 14 -3.33 -0.58 13.35
C PRO A 14 -3.52 -1.99 13.92
N ASP A 15 -4.45 -2.76 13.35
CA ASP A 15 -4.77 -4.14 13.77
C ASP A 15 -4.18 -5.20 12.80
N GLY A 16 -3.22 -4.80 11.96
CA GLY A 16 -2.60 -5.66 10.97
C GLY A 16 -1.53 -6.61 11.54
N ILE A 17 -1.07 -7.56 10.72
CA ILE A 17 -0.01 -8.52 11.08
C ILE A 17 1.33 -7.81 11.38
N TYR A 18 1.59 -6.69 10.70
CA TYR A 18 2.78 -5.85 10.79
C TYR A 18 2.37 -4.38 10.94
N PRO A 19 1.85 -3.99 12.11
CA PRO A 19 1.29 -2.66 12.30
C PRO A 19 2.36 -1.60 12.10
N MET A 20 2.07 -0.64 11.20
CA MET A 20 2.93 0.52 10.96
C MET A 20 2.16 1.84 10.96
N GLY A 21 0.94 1.84 11.51
CA GLY A 21 0.07 3.01 11.56
C GLY A 21 -0.55 3.39 10.21
N ALA A 22 -0.61 2.47 9.24
CA ALA A 22 -1.24 2.77 7.95
C ALA A 22 -2.74 2.99 8.12
N THR A 23 -3.25 4.14 7.65
CA THR A 23 -4.69 4.42 7.62
C THR A 23 -5.26 4.13 6.23
N LEU A 24 -6.58 3.96 6.12
CA LEU A 24 -7.23 3.74 4.83
C LEU A 24 -6.90 4.84 3.81
N SER A 25 -6.83 6.11 4.25
CA SER A 25 -6.46 7.24 3.38
C SER A 25 -5.03 7.09 2.84
N LEU A 26 -4.06 6.77 3.70
CA LEU A 26 -2.67 6.58 3.28
C LEU A 26 -2.53 5.40 2.32
N VAL A 27 -3.25 4.32 2.58
CA VAL A 27 -3.27 3.14 1.70
C VAL A 27 -3.87 3.46 0.34
N GLN A 28 -4.97 4.22 0.29
CA GLN A 28 -5.58 4.68 -0.96
C GLN A 28 -4.61 5.54 -1.78
N ASP A 29 -3.98 6.53 -1.14
CA ASP A 29 -3.06 7.45 -1.80
C ASP A 29 -1.79 6.74 -2.28
N ALA A 30 -1.25 5.82 -1.49
CA ALA A 30 -0.10 5.00 -1.86
C ALA A 30 -0.44 4.04 -3.01
N THR A 31 -1.61 3.41 -2.98
CA THR A 31 -2.09 2.52 -4.06
C THR A 31 -2.25 3.29 -5.37
N GLN A 32 -2.85 4.47 -5.32
CA GLN A 32 -2.99 5.34 -6.49
C GLN A 32 -1.62 5.77 -7.04
N THR A 33 -0.69 6.17 -6.17
CA THR A 33 0.69 6.51 -6.56
C THR A 33 1.37 5.33 -7.27
N HIS A 34 1.24 4.10 -6.75
CA HIS A 34 1.79 2.90 -7.37
C HIS A 34 1.18 2.61 -8.74
N ILE A 35 -0.15 2.71 -8.86
CA ILE A 35 -0.85 2.55 -10.15
C ILE A 35 -0.35 3.55 -11.20
N GLU A 36 -0.10 4.79 -10.81
CA GLU A 36 0.47 5.81 -11.70
C GLU A 36 1.90 5.47 -12.15
N ILE A 37 2.73 4.99 -11.22
CA ILE A 37 4.09 4.52 -11.55
C ILE A 37 4.03 3.35 -12.54
N LEU A 38 3.13 2.38 -12.34
CA LEU A 38 2.96 1.25 -13.26
C LEU A 38 2.51 1.72 -14.64
N LYS A 39 1.57 2.66 -14.72
CA LYS A 39 1.14 3.26 -16.00
C LYS A 39 2.30 3.90 -16.76
N LEU A 40 3.16 4.66 -16.07
CA LEU A 40 4.35 5.27 -16.67
C LEU A 40 5.36 4.23 -17.19
N LYS A 41 5.41 3.05 -16.54
CA LYS A 41 6.26 1.92 -16.94
C LYS A 41 5.62 1.01 -17.99
N GLY A 42 4.38 1.28 -18.42
CA GLY A 42 3.62 0.38 -19.31
C GLY A 42 3.26 -0.97 -18.66
N GLN A 43 3.23 -1.02 -17.32
CA GLN A 43 2.90 -2.20 -16.53
C GLN A 43 1.45 -2.12 -16.01
N LYS A 44 0.89 -3.27 -15.62
CA LYS A 44 -0.49 -3.38 -15.13
C LYS A 44 -0.48 -3.66 -13.62
N PHE A 45 -1.44 -3.06 -12.92
CA PHE A 45 -1.75 -3.35 -11.52
C PHE A 45 -2.63 -4.61 -11.42
N PHE A 46 -2.27 -5.53 -10.53
CA PHE A 46 -2.98 -6.80 -10.35
C PHE A 46 -3.62 -6.94 -8.96
N GLY A 47 -3.22 -6.11 -8.00
CA GLY A 47 -3.68 -6.18 -6.61
C GLY A 47 -3.17 -7.42 -5.89
N ASP A 48 -1.99 -7.91 -6.27
CA ASP A 48 -1.37 -9.09 -5.68
C ASP A 48 -0.44 -8.76 -4.50
N SER A 49 0.30 -9.76 -4.01
CA SER A 49 1.25 -9.55 -2.93
C SER A 49 2.40 -8.62 -3.33
N ILE A 50 2.79 -8.55 -4.60
CA ILE A 50 3.85 -7.66 -5.08
C ILE A 50 3.37 -6.21 -5.04
N ASP A 51 2.16 -5.95 -5.52
CA ASP A 51 1.53 -4.63 -5.43
C ASP A 51 1.40 -4.18 -3.97
N ARG A 52 1.06 -5.10 -3.06
CA ARG A 52 1.03 -4.80 -1.62
C ARG A 52 2.40 -4.39 -1.07
N GLU A 53 3.47 -5.09 -1.42
CA GLU A 53 4.82 -4.72 -0.96
C GLU A 53 5.28 -3.39 -1.55
N PHE A 54 4.91 -3.05 -2.79
CA PHE A 54 5.19 -1.71 -3.33
C PHE A 54 4.42 -0.61 -2.59
N VAL A 55 3.16 -0.87 -2.22
CA VAL A 55 2.40 0.04 -1.37
C VAL A 55 3.05 0.19 0.01
N ARG A 56 3.54 -0.90 0.61
CA ARG A 56 4.33 -0.86 1.84
C ARG A 56 5.55 0.04 1.70
N ASP A 57 6.31 -0.12 0.63
CA ASP A 57 7.53 0.68 0.40
C ASP A 57 7.20 2.17 0.28
N LEU A 58 6.09 2.54 -0.37
CA LEU A 58 5.60 3.92 -0.39
C LEU A 58 5.18 4.42 1.00
N LEU A 59 4.48 3.60 1.78
CA LEU A 59 4.09 3.93 3.16
C LEU A 59 5.31 4.22 4.05
N LEU A 60 6.37 3.42 3.92
CA LEU A 60 7.62 3.63 4.65
C LEU A 60 8.41 4.86 4.16
N THR A 61 8.52 5.03 2.83
CA THR A 61 9.44 6.02 2.24
C THR A 61 8.81 7.40 1.99
N LYS A 62 7.57 7.45 1.48
CA LYS A 62 6.87 8.71 1.15
C LYS A 62 6.11 9.28 2.35
N TYR A 63 5.58 8.41 3.21
CA TYR A 63 4.77 8.82 4.37
C TYR A 63 5.50 8.64 5.70
N ASN A 64 6.78 8.24 5.67
CA ASN A 64 7.66 8.11 6.82
C ASN A 64 7.06 7.26 7.96
N LEU A 65 6.28 6.24 7.61
CA LEU A 65 5.79 5.27 8.58
C LEU A 65 6.94 4.35 9.03
N SER A 66 6.77 3.75 10.20
CA SER A 66 7.71 2.79 10.77
C SER A 66 6.95 1.61 11.36
N MET A 67 7.51 0.41 11.24
CA MET A 67 6.95 -0.75 11.94
C MET A 67 7.07 -0.53 13.46
N VAL A 68 5.98 -0.81 14.17
CA VAL A 68 5.85 -0.67 15.62
C VAL A 68 6.27 -1.96 16.32
#